data_AF-A0A967HBE0-F1
#
_entry.id   AF-A0A967HBE0-F1
#
_cell.length_a   1.000
_cell.length_b   1.000
_cell.length_c   1.000
_cell.angle_alpha   90.00
_cell.angle_beta   90.00
_cell.angle_gamma   90.00
#
_symmetry.space_group_name_H-M   'P 1'
#
loop_
_entity.id
_entity.type
_entity.pdbx_description
1 polymer ?
#
loop_
_entity_poly.entity_id
_entity_poly.type
_entity_poly.pdbx_seq_one_letter_code
_entity_poly.pdbx_strand_id
1 'polypeptide(L)'
;WPRLEDGPTLRPGDAGPTLRALRRRLMASGDLAPGGSDGGERFDAALEAAVRSFQERHGLEPDGVVGPATREALDVPVAARIRQLAANLERWRWMPEELGRRHVLVNIPEFIVEVREDTGVVMRLRAIVGLEYRQTPVFSGRMTHVIFSPYWHVPAGIAVRDKLPSIREDPSYLARQGMTLLDRETGRVVDPDAVDWSAIMPAEFTTRYRLRQAPGPLNALGVVKFIFPNPYNVYLHDTPSRELFDRRERTFSSGCIRVERPLELAAYLLREHPSWTGERIRRTVDGRRETRATLTAEVPVHVQYWTAFVDAGERVNYRPDIYDRDAAVATALEAGPPGP
;
A
#
# COMPACT_ATOMS: atom_id res chain seq x y z
N TRP A 1 -21.26 5.30 21.44
CA TRP A 1 -21.87 5.78 20.19
C TRP A 1 -23.24 5.15 20.01
N PRO A 2 -24.25 5.89 19.51
CA PRO A 2 -25.53 5.32 19.10
C PRO A 2 -25.30 4.20 18.07
N ARG A 3 -26.12 3.16 18.05
CA ARG A 3 -26.09 2.16 16.97
C ARG A 3 -27.15 2.50 15.94
N LEU A 4 -26.88 2.19 14.68
CA LEU A 4 -27.88 2.23 13.64
C LEU A 4 -28.51 0.84 13.57
N GLU A 5 -29.83 0.75 13.54
CA GLU A 5 -30.48 -0.54 13.31
C GLU A 5 -30.21 -1.02 11.88
N ASP A 6 -30.17 -2.34 11.73
CA ASP A 6 -30.09 -2.98 10.41
C ASP A 6 -31.26 -2.53 9.54
N GLY A 7 -30.99 -2.32 8.26
CA GLY A 7 -32.00 -1.80 7.36
C GLY A 7 -31.49 -1.54 5.94
N PRO A 8 -32.38 -1.05 5.07
CA PRO A 8 -32.04 -0.78 3.67
C PRO A 8 -30.99 0.32 3.55
N THR A 9 -30.33 0.39 2.39
CA THR A 9 -29.38 1.48 2.09
C THR A 9 -30.05 2.85 2.25
N LEU A 10 -29.37 3.80 2.90
CA LEU A 10 -29.85 5.19 3.05
C LEU A 10 -29.09 6.10 2.08
N ARG A 11 -29.81 7.00 1.42
CA ARG A 11 -29.28 7.88 0.36
C ARG A 11 -30.00 9.24 0.33
N PRO A 12 -29.44 10.23 -0.38
CA PRO A 12 -30.10 11.52 -0.56
C PRO A 12 -31.55 11.40 -1.02
N GLY A 13 -32.43 12.18 -0.38
CA GLY A 13 -33.87 12.17 -0.64
C GLY A 13 -34.69 11.22 0.24
N ASP A 14 -34.07 10.25 0.91
CA ASP A 14 -34.76 9.38 1.85
C ASP A 14 -35.33 10.16 3.04
N ALA A 15 -36.40 9.62 3.63
CA ALA A 15 -36.99 10.14 4.86
C ALA A 15 -37.36 9.01 5.83
N GLY A 16 -37.23 9.25 7.13
CA GLY A 16 -37.67 8.31 8.16
C GLY A 16 -36.92 8.42 9.50
N PRO A 17 -37.41 7.69 10.52
CA PRO A 17 -36.89 7.76 11.89
C PRO A 17 -35.43 7.33 12.01
N THR A 18 -34.96 6.40 11.16
CA THR A 18 -33.57 5.91 11.13
C THR A 18 -32.56 7.03 10.87
N LEU A 19 -32.96 8.10 10.17
CA LEU A 19 -32.06 9.23 9.87
C LEU A 19 -31.75 10.07 11.11
N ARG A 20 -32.64 10.10 12.11
CA ARG A 20 -32.30 10.69 13.42
C ARG A 20 -31.19 9.92 14.11
N ALA A 21 -31.23 8.60 14.07
CA ALA A 21 -30.17 7.76 14.65
C ALA A 21 -28.84 7.97 13.92
N LEU A 22 -28.86 8.03 12.58
CA LEU A 22 -27.68 8.33 11.77
C LEU A 22 -27.07 9.70 12.10
N ARG A 23 -27.88 10.76 12.22
CA ARG A 23 -27.41 12.09 12.62
C ARG A 23 -26.73 12.08 13.98
N ARG A 24 -27.38 11.48 14.99
CA ARG A 24 -26.79 11.34 16.33
C ARG A 24 -25.48 10.56 16.30
N ARG A 25 -25.40 9.52 15.46
CA ARG A 25 -24.18 8.73 15.29
C ARG A 25 -23.03 9.54 14.69
N LEU A 26 -23.30 10.34 13.64
CA LEU A 26 -22.31 11.17 12.96
C LEU A 26 -21.89 12.38 13.79
N MET A 27 -22.81 12.98 14.56
CA MET A 27 -22.46 14.00 15.56
C MET A 27 -21.52 13.45 16.62
N ALA A 28 -21.80 12.24 17.12
CA ALA A 28 -20.98 11.63 18.16
C ALA A 28 -19.56 11.25 17.70
N SER A 29 -19.30 11.21 16.39
CA SER A 29 -17.96 11.06 15.80
C SER A 29 -17.39 12.34 15.18
N GLY A 30 -18.09 13.48 15.34
CA GLY A 30 -17.66 14.79 14.86
C GLY A 30 -17.80 15.02 13.35
N ASP A 31 -18.50 14.14 12.63
CA ASP A 31 -18.73 14.27 11.19
C ASP A 31 -19.90 15.20 10.84
N LEU A 32 -20.80 15.42 11.81
CA LEU A 32 -21.91 16.36 11.70
C LEU A 32 -21.85 17.35 12.87
N ALA A 33 -21.92 18.64 12.58
CA ALA A 33 -21.97 19.67 13.63
C ALA A 33 -23.32 19.58 14.40
N PRO A 34 -23.32 19.78 15.73
CA PRO A 34 -24.55 19.85 16.52
C PRO A 34 -25.39 21.08 16.12
N GLY A 35 -26.72 20.94 15.99
CA GLY A 35 -27.59 22.06 15.61
C GLY A 35 -29.10 21.77 15.55
N GLY A 36 -29.90 22.73 15.06
CA GLY A 36 -31.38 22.61 15.01
C GLY A 36 -31.93 21.46 14.15
N SER A 37 -31.07 20.75 13.42
CA SER A 37 -31.40 19.58 12.58
C SER A 37 -31.18 18.22 13.27
N ASP A 38 -30.83 18.19 14.55
CA ASP A 38 -30.50 16.95 15.30
C ASP A 38 -31.65 15.91 15.32
N GLY A 39 -32.89 16.37 15.10
CA GLY A 39 -34.10 15.56 14.99
C GLY A 39 -34.61 15.35 13.56
N GLY A 40 -33.87 15.79 12.54
CA GLY A 40 -34.30 15.74 11.15
C GLY A 40 -34.44 14.30 10.63
N GLU A 41 -35.62 13.96 10.12
CA GLU A 41 -35.91 12.67 9.48
C GLU A 41 -35.67 12.70 7.95
N ARG A 42 -34.84 13.62 7.43
CA ARG A 42 -34.55 13.72 6.00
C ARG A 42 -33.07 13.59 5.73
N PHE A 43 -32.75 12.93 4.62
CA PHE A 43 -31.38 12.82 4.11
C PHE A 43 -31.11 14.04 3.24
N ASP A 44 -30.78 15.14 3.90
CA ASP A 44 -30.46 16.42 3.27
C ASP A 44 -28.97 16.54 2.92
N ALA A 45 -28.61 17.66 2.28
CA ALA A 45 -27.25 17.93 1.85
C ALA A 45 -26.23 17.97 3.01
N ALA A 46 -26.66 18.41 4.20
CA ALA A 46 -25.80 18.43 5.38
C ALA A 46 -25.49 17.01 5.87
N LEU A 47 -26.49 16.12 5.89
CA LEU A 47 -26.30 14.72 6.23
C LEU A 47 -25.46 13.99 5.17
N GLU A 48 -25.68 14.27 3.89
CA GLU A 48 -24.85 13.72 2.81
C GLU A 48 -23.38 14.12 2.97
N ALA A 49 -23.09 15.40 3.21
CA ALA A 49 -21.73 15.87 3.45
C ALA A 49 -21.09 15.20 4.67
N ALA A 50 -21.84 15.00 5.76
CA ALA A 50 -21.37 14.29 6.94
C ALA A 50 -21.07 12.81 6.66
N VAL A 51 -21.90 12.14 5.85
CA VAL A 51 -21.66 10.75 5.42
C VAL A 51 -20.39 10.67 4.57
N ARG A 52 -20.20 11.59 3.61
CA ARG A 52 -18.98 11.65 2.79
C ARG A 52 -17.74 11.86 3.66
N SER A 53 -17.77 12.82 4.58
CA SER A 53 -16.70 13.05 5.56
C SER A 53 -16.38 11.79 6.37
N PHE A 54 -17.40 11.10 6.88
CA PHE A 54 -17.21 9.85 7.60
C PHE A 54 -16.55 8.78 6.72
N GLN A 55 -17.04 8.60 5.49
CA GLN A 55 -16.50 7.63 4.53
C GLN A 55 -15.01 7.89 4.23
N GLU A 56 -14.64 9.15 3.94
CA GLU A 56 -13.25 9.55 3.70
C GLU A 56 -12.35 9.19 4.89
N ARG A 57 -12.76 9.58 6.10
CA ARG A 57 -11.98 9.30 7.32
C ARG A 57 -11.81 7.81 7.60
N HIS A 58 -12.71 6.97 7.09
CA HIS A 58 -12.70 5.52 7.31
C HIS A 58 -12.15 4.74 6.12
N GLY A 59 -11.60 5.41 5.10
CA GLY A 59 -11.02 4.77 3.92
C GLY A 59 -12.06 4.07 3.05
N LEU A 60 -13.28 4.61 3.01
CA LEU A 60 -14.37 4.20 2.13
C LEU A 60 -14.45 5.13 0.92
N GLU A 61 -15.12 4.68 -0.13
CA GLU A 61 -15.50 5.57 -1.23
C GLU A 61 -16.51 6.60 -0.70
N PRO A 62 -16.27 7.91 -0.86
CA PRO A 62 -17.12 8.93 -0.26
C PRO A 62 -18.30 9.25 -1.17
N ASP A 63 -19.15 8.27 -1.45
CA ASP A 63 -20.30 8.37 -2.34
C ASP A 63 -21.53 9.06 -1.72
N GLY A 64 -21.50 9.32 -0.40
CA GLY A 64 -22.60 9.93 0.35
C GLY A 64 -23.76 8.97 0.64
N VAL A 65 -23.55 7.67 0.46
CA VAL A 65 -24.56 6.63 0.62
C VAL A 65 -24.21 5.69 1.78
N VAL A 66 -25.18 5.43 2.65
CA VAL A 66 -25.03 4.49 3.78
C VAL A 66 -25.40 3.09 3.32
N GLY A 67 -24.53 2.51 2.49
CA GLY A 67 -24.56 1.11 2.09
C GLY A 67 -23.92 0.17 3.12
N PRO A 68 -23.80 -1.14 2.83
CA PRO A 68 -23.29 -2.14 3.79
C PRO A 68 -21.93 -1.81 4.40
N ALA A 69 -20.96 -1.38 3.59
CA ALA A 69 -19.61 -1.04 4.08
C ALA A 69 -19.60 0.18 5.01
N THR A 70 -20.40 1.21 4.71
CA THR A 70 -20.55 2.39 5.57
C THR A 70 -21.21 2.02 6.89
N ARG A 71 -22.24 1.15 6.85
CA ARG A 71 -22.91 0.64 8.06
C ARG A 71 -21.96 -0.13 8.97
N GLU A 72 -21.25 -1.09 8.41
CA GLU A 72 -20.24 -1.87 9.14
C GLU A 72 -19.22 -0.94 9.84
N ALA A 73 -18.73 0.10 9.16
CA ALA A 73 -17.82 1.07 9.75
C ALA A 73 -18.47 1.92 10.86
N LEU A 74 -19.74 2.30 10.72
CA LEU A 74 -20.51 3.05 11.73
C LEU A 74 -20.76 2.21 12.98
N ASP A 75 -20.96 0.90 12.82
CA ASP A 75 -21.29 -0.03 13.91
C ASP A 75 -20.09 -0.45 14.75
N VAL A 76 -18.85 -0.15 14.31
CA VAL A 76 -17.65 -0.36 15.12
C VAL A 76 -17.78 0.39 16.46
N PRO A 77 -17.79 -0.32 17.61
CA PRO A 77 -17.99 0.30 18.91
C PRO A 77 -16.86 1.26 19.29
N VAL A 78 -17.18 2.30 20.07
CA VAL A 78 -16.17 3.26 20.57
C VAL A 78 -15.03 2.57 21.33
N ALA A 79 -15.32 1.52 22.10
CA ALA A 79 -14.30 0.75 22.81
C ALA A 79 -13.29 0.08 21.85
N ALA A 80 -13.75 -0.40 20.69
CA ALA A 80 -12.85 -0.94 19.67
C ALA A 80 -12.00 0.16 19.04
N ARG A 81 -12.55 1.35 18.80
CA ARG A 81 -11.77 2.50 18.31
C ARG A 81 -10.75 3.01 19.33
N ILE A 82 -11.07 2.98 20.62
CA ILE A 82 -10.11 3.31 21.69
C ILE A 82 -8.93 2.32 21.66
N ARG A 83 -9.20 1.01 21.56
CA ARG A 83 -8.12 0.01 21.43
C ARG A 83 -7.29 0.21 20.16
N GLN A 84 -7.94 0.48 19.04
CA GLN A 84 -7.27 0.79 17.77
C GLN A 84 -6.36 2.02 17.91
N LEU A 85 -6.84 3.09 18.56
CA LEU A 85 -6.04 4.28 18.85
C LEU A 85 -4.86 3.96 19.78
N ALA A 86 -5.09 3.22 20.86
CA ALA A 86 -4.03 2.83 21.79
C ALA A 86 -2.91 2.03 21.10
N ALA A 87 -3.28 1.06 20.24
CA ALA A 87 -2.32 0.29 19.46
C ALA A 87 -1.50 1.18 18.51
N ASN A 88 -2.11 2.18 17.87
CA ASN A 88 -1.39 3.08 16.97
C ASN A 88 -0.53 4.11 17.71
N LEU A 89 -0.97 4.60 18.88
CA LEU A 89 -0.13 5.41 19.76
C LEU A 89 1.13 4.63 20.17
N GLU A 90 1.01 3.34 20.47
CA GLU A 90 2.15 2.48 20.77
C GLU A 90 3.07 2.32 19.55
N ARG A 91 2.52 2.10 18.35
CA ARG A 91 3.33 2.05 17.12
C ARG A 91 4.08 3.34 16.82
N TRP A 92 3.52 4.50 17.20
CA TRP A 92 4.20 5.78 17.11
C TRP A 92 5.40 5.87 18.06
N ARG A 93 5.33 5.26 19.27
CA ARG A 93 6.47 5.21 20.20
C ARG A 93 7.64 4.37 19.68
N TRP A 94 7.40 3.46 18.73
CA TRP A 94 8.46 2.66 18.10
C TRP A 94 9.17 3.40 16.96
N MET A 95 8.66 4.57 16.55
CA MET A 95 9.30 5.38 15.51
C MET A 95 10.57 6.04 16.03
N PRO A 96 11.56 6.30 15.15
CA PRO A 96 12.65 7.20 15.47
C PRO A 96 12.12 8.58 15.89
N GLU A 97 12.76 9.21 16.87
CA GLU A 97 12.43 10.59 17.28
C GLU A 97 12.56 11.58 16.12
N GLU A 98 13.57 11.38 15.26
CA GLU A 98 13.78 12.13 14.03
C GLU A 98 13.52 11.25 12.80
N LEU A 99 12.49 11.60 12.03
CA LEU A 99 12.18 10.93 10.75
C LEU A 99 13.04 11.45 9.57
N GLY A 100 13.83 12.49 9.82
CA GLY A 100 14.59 13.21 8.81
C GLY A 100 13.76 14.28 8.11
N ARG A 101 14.39 15.44 7.84
CA ARG A 101 13.73 16.63 7.25
C ARG A 101 13.06 16.35 5.92
N ARG A 102 13.63 15.46 5.10
CA ARG A 102 13.04 14.95 3.87
C ARG A 102 13.00 13.43 3.94
N HIS A 103 11.82 12.84 3.91
CA HIS A 103 11.66 11.39 4.00
C HIS A 103 10.46 10.88 3.19
N VAL A 104 10.47 9.58 2.93
CA VAL A 104 9.33 8.84 2.36
C VAL A 104 8.65 8.08 3.49
N LEU A 105 7.34 8.19 3.59
CA LEU A 105 6.52 7.46 4.55
C LEU A 105 5.53 6.58 3.77
N VAL A 106 5.50 5.29 4.08
CA VAL A 106 4.53 4.34 3.53
C VAL A 106 3.63 3.90 4.67
N ASN A 107 2.33 4.19 4.56
CA ASN A 107 1.34 3.67 5.50
C ASN A 107 0.62 2.47 4.85
N ILE A 108 0.94 1.26 5.33
CA ILE A 108 0.50 0.00 4.73
C ILE A 108 -1.04 -0.11 4.69
N PRO A 109 -1.79 -0.01 5.82
CA PRO A 109 -3.26 -0.08 5.81
C PRO A 109 -3.96 1.04 5.04
N GLU A 110 -3.29 2.20 4.88
CA GLU A 110 -3.84 3.30 4.10
C GLU A 110 -3.60 3.12 2.60
N PHE A 111 -2.67 2.24 2.21
CA PHE A 111 -2.22 2.06 0.84
C PHE A 111 -1.73 3.39 0.22
N ILE A 112 -0.94 4.14 0.98
CA ILE A 112 -0.41 5.46 0.61
C ILE A 112 1.10 5.52 0.79
N VAL A 113 1.76 6.17 -0.16
CA VAL A 113 3.13 6.67 -0.03
C VAL A 113 3.09 8.20 0.00
N GLU A 114 3.73 8.79 0.99
CA GLU A 114 3.95 10.22 1.09
C GLU A 114 5.43 10.56 1.01
N VAL A 115 5.73 11.68 0.35
CA VAL A 115 6.99 12.37 0.54
C VAL A 115 6.71 13.56 1.44
N ARG A 116 7.51 13.69 2.50
CA ARG A 116 7.36 14.73 3.52
C ARG A 116 8.63 15.56 3.60
N GLU A 117 8.41 16.85 3.79
CA GLU A 117 9.45 17.84 4.09
C GLU A 117 9.09 18.64 5.35
N ASP A 118 9.98 19.53 5.79
CA ASP A 118 9.73 20.42 6.94
C ASP A 118 8.45 21.26 6.75
N THR A 119 8.04 21.51 5.49
CA THR A 119 6.80 22.22 5.13
C THR A 119 5.54 21.35 5.13
N GLY A 120 5.66 20.05 5.40
CA GLY A 120 4.56 19.08 5.39
C GLY A 120 4.62 18.07 4.23
N VAL A 121 3.45 17.53 3.84
CA VAL A 121 3.35 16.56 2.75
C VAL A 121 3.47 17.28 1.41
N VAL A 122 4.51 16.97 0.64
CA VAL A 122 4.80 17.58 -0.67
C VAL A 122 4.36 16.69 -1.84
N MET A 123 4.15 15.40 -1.58
CA MET A 123 3.64 14.44 -2.56
C MET A 123 2.90 13.33 -1.84
N ARG A 124 1.72 12.96 -2.35
CA ARG A 124 0.92 11.83 -1.86
C ARG A 124 0.52 10.95 -3.04
N LEU A 125 0.78 9.65 -2.94
CA LEU A 125 0.66 8.66 -4.01
C LEU A 125 -0.10 7.43 -3.50
N ARG A 126 -0.92 6.81 -4.34
CA ARG A 126 -1.49 5.50 -4.03
C ARG A 126 -0.40 4.42 -4.08
N ALA A 127 -0.56 3.41 -3.23
CA ALA A 127 0.32 2.26 -3.13
C ALA A 127 -0.45 0.95 -3.31
N ILE A 128 0.26 -0.10 -3.75
CA ILE A 128 -0.17 -1.50 -3.63
C ILE A 128 0.85 -2.21 -2.75
N VAL A 129 0.37 -2.94 -1.75
CA VAL A 129 1.18 -3.59 -0.71
C VAL A 129 1.00 -5.11 -0.75
N GLY A 130 1.66 -5.82 0.15
CA GLY A 130 1.64 -7.28 0.24
C GLY A 130 0.23 -7.87 0.41
N LEU A 131 0.06 -9.11 -0.05
CA LEU A 131 -1.06 -9.97 0.35
C LEU A 131 -0.98 -10.30 1.85
N GLU A 132 -2.08 -10.73 2.45
CA GLU A 132 -2.15 -11.13 3.86
C GLU A 132 -1.17 -12.26 4.23
N TYR A 133 -0.90 -13.19 3.32
CA TYR A 133 0.06 -14.29 3.51
C TYR A 133 1.46 -13.97 2.95
N ARG A 134 1.67 -12.75 2.40
CA ARG A 134 2.95 -12.21 1.92
C ARG A 134 3.06 -10.73 2.31
N GLN A 135 2.88 -10.47 3.60
CA GLN A 135 2.68 -9.12 4.14
C GLN A 135 3.88 -8.23 3.87
N THR A 136 3.62 -6.94 3.60
CA THR A 136 4.68 -5.94 3.64
C THR A 136 5.16 -5.78 5.09
N PRO A 137 6.48 -5.90 5.36
CA PRO A 137 7.04 -5.75 6.71
C PRO A 137 7.09 -4.28 7.12
N VAL A 138 7.07 -4.04 8.44
CA VAL A 138 7.27 -2.71 9.03
C VAL A 138 8.75 -2.52 9.34
N PHE A 139 9.35 -1.45 8.82
CA PHE A 139 10.76 -1.12 9.07
C PHE A 139 11.11 0.28 8.58
N SER A 140 12.26 0.78 9.02
CA SER A 140 12.89 1.98 8.48
C SER A 140 14.16 1.62 7.72
N GLY A 141 14.43 2.32 6.62
CA GLY A 141 15.62 2.17 5.79
C GLY A 141 16.03 3.48 5.17
N ARG A 142 17.11 3.47 4.37
CA ARG A 142 17.61 4.66 3.68
C ARG A 142 17.69 4.40 2.18
N MET A 143 16.96 5.17 1.40
CA MET A 143 17.00 5.11 -0.05
C MET A 143 18.30 5.69 -0.55
N THR A 144 19.00 4.91 -1.36
CA THR A 144 20.35 5.24 -1.84
C THR A 144 20.35 5.58 -3.34
N HIS A 145 19.49 4.92 -4.12
CA HIS A 145 19.44 5.11 -5.56
C HIS A 145 18.12 4.64 -6.16
N VAL A 146 17.90 5.11 -7.40
CA VAL A 146 16.81 4.70 -8.28
C VAL A 146 17.41 3.87 -9.43
N ILE A 147 16.69 2.86 -9.89
CA ILE A 147 17.04 2.08 -11.08
C ILE A 147 15.94 2.27 -12.10
N PHE A 148 16.27 2.90 -13.23
CA PHE A 148 15.38 3.00 -14.39
C PHE A 148 15.52 1.77 -15.27
N SER A 149 14.40 1.35 -15.87
CA SER A 149 14.31 0.18 -16.74
C SER A 149 14.96 -1.07 -16.10
N PRO A 150 14.54 -1.48 -14.88
CA PRO A 150 15.20 -2.56 -14.16
C PRO A 150 14.94 -3.93 -14.82
N TYR A 151 15.93 -4.81 -14.76
CA TYR A 151 15.67 -6.25 -14.86
C TYR A 151 14.91 -6.71 -13.62
N TRP A 152 13.90 -7.57 -13.82
CA TRP A 152 13.28 -8.28 -12.70
C TRP A 152 13.87 -9.66 -12.54
N HIS A 153 14.65 -9.85 -11.48
CA HIS A 153 15.07 -11.17 -11.03
C HIS A 153 13.99 -11.75 -10.13
N VAL A 154 13.28 -12.77 -10.62
CA VAL A 154 12.13 -13.35 -9.91
C VAL A 154 12.62 -14.04 -8.63
N PRO A 155 12.15 -13.64 -7.44
CA PRO A 155 12.50 -14.32 -6.19
C PRO A 155 12.11 -15.79 -6.23
N ALA A 156 12.93 -16.66 -5.60
CA ALA A 156 12.74 -18.12 -5.62
C ALA A 156 11.32 -18.55 -5.20
N GLY A 157 10.77 -17.92 -4.15
CA GLY A 157 9.40 -18.20 -3.70
C GLY A 157 8.33 -17.88 -4.75
N ILE A 158 8.47 -16.77 -5.48
CA ILE A 158 7.54 -16.40 -6.58
C ILE A 158 7.75 -17.33 -7.77
N ALA A 159 9.01 -17.65 -8.10
CA ALA A 159 9.33 -18.56 -9.18
C ALA A 159 8.64 -19.93 -8.97
N VAL A 160 8.68 -20.47 -7.75
CA VAL A 160 8.04 -21.75 -7.41
C VAL A 160 6.52 -21.64 -7.30
N ARG A 161 6.01 -20.67 -6.55
CA ARG A 161 4.58 -20.65 -6.18
C ARG A 161 3.70 -20.09 -7.31
N ASP A 162 4.25 -19.18 -8.11
CA ASP A 162 3.44 -18.40 -9.05
C ASP A 162 3.81 -18.66 -10.51
N LYS A 163 5.07 -19.04 -10.80
CA LYS A 163 5.55 -19.20 -12.18
C LYS A 163 5.65 -20.66 -12.61
N LEU A 164 6.22 -21.52 -11.77
CA LEU A 164 6.40 -22.93 -12.07
C LEU A 164 5.09 -23.65 -12.47
N PRO A 165 3.92 -23.40 -11.85
CA PRO A 165 2.66 -23.99 -12.30
C PRO A 165 2.32 -23.65 -13.76
N SER A 166 2.43 -22.38 -14.14
CA SER A 166 2.16 -21.93 -15.52
C SER A 166 3.20 -22.43 -16.51
N ILE A 167 4.46 -22.55 -16.10
CA ILE A 167 5.54 -23.08 -16.95
C ILE A 167 5.33 -24.59 -17.21
N ARG A 168 4.88 -25.34 -16.19
CA ARG A 168 4.56 -26.77 -16.33
C ARG A 168 3.39 -27.02 -17.27
N GLU A 169 2.39 -26.15 -17.21
CA GLU A 169 1.24 -26.20 -18.12
C GLU A 169 1.65 -25.85 -19.56
N ASP A 170 2.48 -24.82 -19.73
CA ASP A 170 2.95 -24.37 -21.03
C ASP A 170 4.30 -23.63 -20.93
N PRO A 171 5.43 -24.25 -21.34
CA PRO A 171 6.76 -23.61 -21.29
C PRO A 171 6.87 -22.32 -22.12
N SER A 172 6.06 -22.19 -23.19
CA SER A 172 6.03 -20.98 -24.02
C SER A 172 5.46 -19.76 -23.28
N TYR A 173 4.88 -19.96 -22.09
CA TYR A 173 4.57 -18.92 -21.12
C TYR A 173 5.75 -17.96 -20.89
N LEU A 174 6.98 -18.48 -20.77
CA LEU A 174 8.15 -17.66 -20.52
C LEU A 174 8.38 -16.63 -21.63
N ALA A 175 8.30 -17.07 -22.89
CA ALA A 175 8.43 -16.19 -24.05
C ALA A 175 7.30 -15.14 -24.09
N ARG A 176 6.03 -15.56 -23.88
CA ARG A 176 4.88 -14.63 -23.84
C ARG A 176 5.00 -13.57 -22.75
N GLN A 177 5.66 -13.89 -21.64
CA GLN A 177 5.89 -12.96 -20.53
C GLN A 177 7.23 -12.23 -20.63
N GLY A 178 8.02 -12.41 -21.69
CA GLY A 178 9.34 -11.79 -21.83
C GLY A 178 10.33 -12.21 -20.74
N MET A 179 10.20 -13.45 -20.25
CA MET A 179 11.06 -14.05 -19.24
C MET A 179 12.10 -14.95 -19.88
N THR A 180 13.33 -14.86 -19.38
CA THR A 180 14.46 -15.72 -19.75
C THR A 180 14.76 -16.67 -18.61
N LEU A 181 14.87 -17.96 -18.93
CA LEU A 181 15.41 -18.97 -18.02
C LEU A 181 16.94 -18.90 -18.07
N LEU A 182 17.57 -18.79 -16.91
CA LEU A 182 19.02 -18.77 -16.79
C LEU A 182 19.45 -19.92 -15.88
N ASP A 183 20.55 -20.57 -16.25
CA ASP A 183 21.29 -21.45 -15.36
C ASP A 183 21.84 -20.61 -14.19
N ARG A 184 21.64 -21.08 -12.96
CA ARG A 184 21.94 -20.30 -11.76
C ARG A 184 23.44 -20.18 -11.51
N GLU A 185 24.20 -21.22 -11.83
CA GLU A 185 25.65 -21.31 -11.61
C GLU A 185 26.41 -20.52 -12.67
N THR A 186 26.18 -20.83 -13.95
CA THR A 186 26.91 -20.25 -15.09
C THR A 186 26.31 -18.94 -15.58
N GLY A 187 25.02 -18.68 -15.28
CA GLY A 187 24.30 -17.51 -15.77
C GLY A 187 23.93 -17.55 -17.25
N ARG A 188 24.20 -18.66 -17.95
CA ARG A 188 23.86 -18.84 -19.36
C ARG A 188 22.35 -18.96 -19.56
N VAL A 189 21.88 -18.53 -20.73
CA VAL A 189 20.48 -18.74 -21.13
C VAL A 189 20.26 -20.23 -21.36
N VAL A 190 19.18 -20.75 -20.80
CA VAL A 190 18.73 -22.13 -20.96
C VAL A 190 17.48 -22.11 -21.83
N ASP A 191 17.44 -22.99 -22.82
CA ASP A 191 16.23 -23.22 -23.61
C ASP A 191 15.17 -23.91 -22.73
N PRO A 192 14.00 -23.29 -22.52
CA PRO A 192 12.93 -23.91 -21.75
C PRO A 192 12.48 -25.26 -22.30
N ASP A 193 12.57 -25.50 -23.61
CA ASP A 193 12.11 -26.75 -24.23
C ASP A 193 13.07 -27.92 -23.95
N ALA A 194 14.31 -27.63 -23.50
CA ALA A 194 15.28 -28.64 -23.09
C ALA A 194 15.09 -29.12 -21.65
N VAL A 195 14.14 -28.57 -20.90
CA VAL A 195 13.88 -28.91 -19.49
C VAL A 195 12.63 -29.79 -19.38
N ASP A 196 12.75 -30.93 -18.69
CA ASP A 196 11.58 -31.73 -18.31
C ASP A 196 10.84 -31.08 -17.12
N TRP A 197 9.90 -30.20 -17.44
CA TRP A 197 9.09 -29.48 -16.46
C TRP A 197 8.16 -30.38 -15.65
N SER A 198 7.78 -31.54 -16.20
CA SER A 198 6.87 -32.46 -15.53
C SER A 198 7.55 -33.17 -14.36
N ALA A 199 8.84 -33.48 -14.49
CA ALA A 199 9.64 -34.17 -13.48
C ALA A 199 10.37 -33.21 -12.51
N ILE A 200 10.59 -31.95 -12.88
CA ILE A 200 11.40 -31.03 -12.06
C ILE A 200 10.76 -30.77 -10.70
N MET A 201 11.52 -30.97 -9.63
CA MET A 201 11.04 -30.67 -8.28
C MET A 201 11.18 -29.16 -7.96
N PRO A 202 10.28 -28.56 -7.15
CA PRO A 202 10.36 -27.14 -6.80
C PRO A 202 11.72 -26.68 -6.25
N ALA A 203 12.34 -27.49 -5.39
CA ALA A 203 13.65 -27.19 -4.83
C ALA A 203 14.76 -27.22 -5.91
N GLU A 204 14.72 -28.22 -6.79
CA GLU A 204 15.64 -28.34 -7.93
C GLU A 204 15.52 -27.15 -8.87
N PHE A 205 14.29 -26.75 -9.21
CA PHE A 205 14.02 -25.59 -10.06
C PHE A 205 14.75 -24.33 -9.56
N THR A 206 14.65 -24.02 -8.27
CA THR A 206 15.29 -22.82 -7.72
C THR A 206 16.79 -22.95 -7.47
N THR A 207 17.30 -24.18 -7.37
CA THR A 207 18.73 -24.46 -7.17
C THR A 207 19.49 -24.44 -8.49
N ARG A 208 18.87 -24.92 -9.58
CA ARG A 208 19.47 -24.96 -10.92
C ARG A 208 19.18 -23.73 -11.75
N TYR A 209 18.01 -23.12 -11.57
CA TYR A 209 17.57 -22.04 -12.46
C TYR A 209 17.23 -20.75 -11.71
N ARG A 210 17.24 -19.66 -12.48
CA ARG A 210 16.68 -18.37 -12.10
C ARG A 210 15.92 -17.77 -13.28
N LEU A 211 14.77 -17.15 -12.99
CA LEU A 211 14.00 -16.43 -13.98
C LEU A 211 14.40 -14.94 -13.94
N ARG A 212 14.58 -14.37 -15.13
CA ARG A 212 14.82 -12.93 -15.30
C ARG A 212 13.85 -12.38 -16.34
N GLN A 213 13.16 -11.29 -16.02
CA GLN A 213 12.35 -10.54 -16.98
C GLN A 213 13.12 -9.30 -17.43
N ALA A 214 13.17 -9.07 -18.75
CA ALA A 214 13.85 -7.91 -19.32
C ALA A 214 13.07 -6.61 -19.11
N PRO A 215 13.71 -5.43 -19.18
CA PRO A 215 13.00 -4.16 -19.16
C PRO A 215 12.01 -4.06 -20.33
N GLY A 216 10.78 -3.64 -20.05
CA GLY A 216 9.75 -3.52 -21.08
C GLY A 216 8.33 -3.40 -20.49
N PRO A 217 7.31 -3.28 -21.36
CA PRO A 217 5.92 -3.05 -20.94
C PRO A 217 5.33 -4.13 -20.03
N LEU A 218 5.82 -5.38 -20.11
CA LEU A 218 5.35 -6.50 -19.30
C LEU A 218 6.13 -6.68 -17.99
N ASN A 219 7.20 -5.90 -17.78
CA ASN A 219 8.08 -6.07 -16.64
C ASN A 219 7.32 -5.85 -15.33
N ALA A 220 7.31 -6.82 -14.42
CA ALA A 220 6.57 -6.72 -13.16
C ALA A 220 7.02 -5.58 -12.24
N LEU A 221 8.25 -5.08 -12.42
CA LEU A 221 8.79 -3.90 -11.73
C LEU A 221 8.51 -2.58 -12.45
N GLY A 222 7.82 -2.62 -13.60
CA GLY A 222 7.56 -1.47 -14.46
C GLY A 222 8.84 -0.81 -14.96
N VAL A 223 8.84 0.52 -15.06
CA VAL A 223 9.96 1.28 -15.62
C VAL A 223 10.94 1.82 -14.59
N VAL A 224 10.66 1.70 -13.29
CA VAL A 224 11.52 2.25 -12.24
C VAL A 224 11.39 1.50 -10.91
N LYS A 225 12.51 1.34 -10.21
CA LYS A 225 12.61 0.73 -8.87
C LYS A 225 13.45 1.62 -7.96
N PHE A 226 13.03 1.77 -6.70
CA PHE A 226 13.67 2.60 -5.68
C PHE A 226 14.34 1.71 -4.63
N ILE A 227 15.65 1.89 -4.42
CA ILE A 227 16.45 0.97 -3.61
C ILE A 227 16.81 1.60 -2.27
N PHE A 228 16.34 0.96 -1.20
CA PHE A 228 16.72 1.22 0.18
C PHE A 228 17.10 -0.12 0.82
N PRO A 229 18.40 -0.44 0.96
CA PRO A 229 18.84 -1.74 1.46
C PRO A 229 18.19 -2.12 2.80
N ASN A 230 17.69 -3.36 2.91
CA ASN A 230 17.00 -3.87 4.09
C ASN A 230 17.03 -5.41 4.11
N PRO A 231 16.84 -6.06 5.27
CA PRO A 231 16.92 -7.52 5.40
C PRO A 231 15.72 -8.26 4.75
N TYR A 232 14.68 -7.55 4.35
CA TYR A 232 13.44 -8.14 3.81
C TYR A 232 13.42 -8.22 2.28
N ASN A 233 14.44 -7.66 1.60
CA ASN A 233 14.46 -7.52 0.13
C ASN A 233 13.22 -6.79 -0.42
N VAL A 234 12.70 -5.82 0.33
CA VAL A 234 11.55 -4.99 -0.03
C VAL A 234 12.03 -3.69 -0.70
N TYR A 235 11.28 -3.19 -1.66
CA TYR A 235 11.55 -1.93 -2.34
C TYR A 235 10.26 -1.29 -2.84
N LEU A 236 10.34 -0.01 -3.19
CA LEU A 236 9.29 0.70 -3.92
C LEU A 236 9.56 0.48 -5.41
N HIS A 237 8.52 0.27 -6.22
CA HIS A 237 8.70 0.12 -7.66
C HIS A 237 7.44 0.46 -8.46
N ASP A 238 7.60 0.51 -9.77
CA ASP A 238 6.52 0.68 -10.73
C ASP A 238 5.79 -0.63 -11.04
N THR A 239 4.68 -0.60 -11.78
CA THR A 239 3.94 -1.78 -12.19
C THR A 239 3.20 -1.57 -13.52
N PRO A 240 3.06 -2.62 -14.35
CA PRO A 240 2.24 -2.56 -15.55
C PRO A 240 0.73 -2.61 -15.23
N SER A 241 0.35 -3.15 -14.06
CA SER A 241 -1.05 -3.28 -13.61
C SER A 241 -1.55 -2.00 -12.94
N ARG A 242 -1.71 -0.93 -13.72
CA ARG A 242 -2.10 0.41 -13.24
C ARG A 242 -3.53 0.45 -12.69
N GLU A 243 -4.43 -0.31 -13.28
CA GLU A 243 -5.84 -0.42 -12.90
C GLU A 243 -6.05 -0.86 -11.44
N LEU A 244 -5.06 -1.53 -10.84
CA LEU A 244 -5.14 -1.96 -9.44
C LEU A 244 -5.05 -0.79 -8.45
N PHE A 245 -4.58 0.39 -8.85
CA PHE A 245 -4.57 1.58 -7.99
C PHE A 245 -5.97 2.16 -7.75
N ASP A 246 -6.96 1.78 -8.55
CA ASP A 246 -8.37 2.20 -8.38
C ASP A 246 -9.16 1.25 -7.47
N ARG A 247 -8.55 0.15 -7.02
CA ARG A 247 -9.17 -0.74 -6.05
C ARG A 247 -9.13 -0.13 -4.65
N ARG A 248 -10.21 -0.30 -3.89
CA ARG A 248 -10.29 0.13 -2.48
C ARG A 248 -9.25 -0.59 -1.63
N GLU A 249 -9.22 -1.92 -1.70
CA GLU A 249 -8.19 -2.75 -1.08
C GLU A 249 -7.09 -3.05 -2.09
N ARG A 250 -5.83 -2.80 -1.72
CA ARG A 250 -4.67 -2.86 -2.64
C ARG A 250 -3.58 -3.82 -2.14
N THR A 251 -4.00 -4.98 -1.64
CA THR A 251 -3.15 -6.09 -1.16
C THR A 251 -2.77 -7.05 -2.31
N PHE A 252 -2.24 -6.55 -3.44
CA PHE A 252 -1.99 -7.38 -4.65
C PHE A 252 -0.52 -7.74 -4.92
N SER A 253 0.38 -7.50 -3.97
CA SER A 253 1.82 -7.77 -4.14
C SER A 253 2.31 -8.95 -3.31
N SER A 254 3.57 -9.35 -3.54
CA SER A 254 4.27 -10.34 -2.71
C SER A 254 5.20 -9.69 -1.68
N GLY A 255 4.85 -8.52 -1.18
CA GLY A 255 5.52 -7.84 -0.06
C GLY A 255 6.22 -6.52 -0.44
N CYS A 256 6.62 -6.35 -1.70
CA CYS A 256 7.15 -5.07 -2.21
C CYS A 256 6.04 -4.03 -2.41
N ILE A 257 6.40 -2.75 -2.52
CA ILE A 257 5.44 -1.64 -2.57
C ILE A 257 5.39 -1.09 -4.00
N ARG A 258 4.24 -1.18 -4.67
CA ARG A 258 4.06 -0.56 -5.99
C ARG A 258 3.54 0.86 -5.83
N VAL A 259 4.03 1.79 -6.63
CA VAL A 259 3.71 3.22 -6.54
C VAL A 259 3.00 3.71 -7.80
N GLU A 260 1.91 4.47 -7.61
CA GLU A 260 1.01 4.89 -8.69
C GLU A 260 1.66 5.78 -9.76
N ARG A 261 2.43 6.79 -9.33
CA ARG A 261 3.08 7.77 -10.21
C ARG A 261 4.59 7.78 -9.99
N PRO A 262 5.29 6.70 -10.32
CA PRO A 262 6.65 6.50 -9.85
C PRO A 262 7.69 7.33 -10.60
N LEU A 263 7.43 7.74 -11.85
CA LEU A 263 8.35 8.67 -12.54
C LEU A 263 8.31 10.08 -11.93
N GLU A 264 7.16 10.51 -11.41
CA GLU A 264 7.07 11.76 -10.65
C GLU A 264 7.86 11.66 -9.34
N LEU A 265 7.74 10.53 -8.61
CA LEU A 265 8.53 10.27 -7.42
C LEU A 265 10.04 10.24 -7.73
N ALA A 266 10.45 9.60 -8.82
CA ALA A 266 11.85 9.55 -9.24
C ALA A 266 12.39 10.94 -9.59
N ALA A 267 11.63 11.74 -10.34
CA ALA A 267 12.00 13.12 -10.66
C ALA A 267 12.12 13.97 -9.38
N TYR A 268 11.20 13.80 -8.43
CA TYR A 268 11.23 14.51 -7.16
C TYR A 268 12.46 14.19 -6.32
N LEU A 269 12.81 12.91 -6.20
CA LEU A 269 13.95 12.44 -5.41
C LEU A 269 15.30 12.79 -6.06
N LEU A 270 15.34 12.90 -7.39
CA LEU A 270 16.55 13.24 -8.16
C LEU A 270 16.70 14.74 -8.40
N ARG A 271 15.79 15.60 -7.91
CA ARG A 271 15.76 17.03 -8.25
C ARG A 271 17.01 17.81 -7.87
N GLU A 272 17.74 17.37 -6.85
CA GLU A 272 19.02 17.97 -6.43
C GLU A 272 20.22 17.45 -7.23
N HIS A 273 20.02 16.42 -8.05
CA HIS A 273 21.07 15.86 -8.86
C HIS A 273 21.13 16.60 -10.21
N PRO A 274 22.14 17.46 -10.46
CA PRO A 274 22.11 18.43 -11.57
C PRO A 274 22.05 17.77 -12.94
N SER A 275 22.55 16.53 -13.08
CA SER A 275 22.51 15.81 -14.35
C SER A 275 21.25 14.98 -14.58
N TRP A 276 20.34 14.82 -13.61
CA TRP A 276 19.08 14.07 -13.77
C TRP A 276 17.91 15.01 -14.03
N THR A 277 17.87 15.59 -15.23
CA THR A 277 16.73 16.40 -15.70
C THR A 277 15.53 15.52 -16.06
N GLY A 278 14.32 16.09 -16.06
CA GLY A 278 13.12 15.37 -16.51
C GLY A 278 13.23 14.86 -17.96
N GLU A 279 13.96 15.57 -18.82
CA GLU A 279 14.25 15.10 -20.18
C GLU A 279 15.18 13.89 -20.21
N ARG A 280 16.23 13.89 -19.37
CA ARG A 280 17.12 12.73 -19.25
C ARG A 280 16.36 11.52 -18.71
N ILE A 281 15.53 11.70 -17.67
CA ILE A 281 14.73 10.61 -17.11
C ILE A 281 13.87 9.96 -18.21
N ARG A 282 13.14 10.77 -18.99
CA ARG A 282 12.34 10.28 -20.13
C ARG A 282 13.19 9.50 -21.12
N ARG A 283 14.30 10.08 -21.60
CA ARG A 283 15.22 9.40 -22.53
C ARG A 283 15.78 8.08 -21.98
N THR A 284 16.10 8.03 -20.68
CA THR A 284 16.60 6.82 -20.03
C THR A 284 15.55 5.71 -20.02
N VAL A 285 14.30 6.05 -19.68
CA VAL A 285 13.18 5.10 -19.69
C VAL A 285 12.87 4.61 -21.10
N ASP A 286 12.81 5.53 -22.07
CA ASP A 286 12.54 5.22 -23.48
C ASP A 286 13.63 4.32 -24.10
N GLY A 287 14.87 4.49 -23.67
CA GLY A 287 15.99 3.65 -24.10
C GLY A 287 15.95 2.22 -23.57
N ARG A 288 15.07 1.91 -22.60
CA ARG A 288 14.86 0.56 -22.01
C ARG A 288 16.14 -0.15 -21.56
N ARG A 289 17.15 0.62 -21.18
CA ARG A 289 18.42 0.11 -20.68
C ARG A 289 18.50 0.35 -19.19
N GLU A 290 18.72 -0.71 -18.43
CA GLU A 290 18.88 -0.62 -16.97
C GLU A 290 19.93 0.42 -16.62
N THR A 291 19.52 1.44 -15.88
CA THR A 291 20.36 2.59 -15.55
C THR A 291 20.17 2.97 -14.09
N ARG A 292 21.27 2.98 -13.34
CA ARG A 292 21.30 3.42 -11.96
C ARG A 292 21.47 4.93 -11.85
N ALA A 293 20.65 5.55 -11.02
CA ALA A 293 20.68 6.95 -10.62
C ALA A 293 20.89 7.03 -9.10
N THR A 294 22.13 7.27 -8.65
CA THR A 294 22.43 7.44 -7.23
C THR A 294 21.90 8.79 -6.73
N LEU A 295 21.25 8.81 -5.56
CA LEU A 295 20.77 10.05 -4.95
C LEU A 295 21.96 10.88 -4.45
N THR A 296 21.82 12.21 -4.46
CA THR A 296 22.82 13.13 -3.91
C THR A 296 22.96 13.00 -2.39
N ALA A 297 21.85 12.70 -1.72
CA ALA A 297 21.79 12.37 -0.31
C ALA A 297 20.82 11.20 -0.12
N GLU A 298 21.12 10.30 0.81
CA GLU A 298 20.20 9.22 1.15
C GLU A 298 18.91 9.78 1.75
N VAL A 299 17.78 9.19 1.38
CA VAL A 299 16.45 9.63 1.84
C VAL A 299 15.87 8.57 2.78
N PRO A 300 15.58 8.87 4.06
CA PRO A 300 14.89 7.95 4.95
C PRO A 300 13.57 7.45 4.35
N VAL A 301 13.30 6.17 4.52
CA VAL A 301 12.06 5.50 4.12
C VAL A 301 11.50 4.79 5.35
N HIS A 302 10.31 5.16 5.78
CA HIS A 302 9.61 4.56 6.91
C HIS A 302 8.41 3.80 6.39
N VAL A 303 8.43 2.46 6.49
CA VAL A 303 7.32 1.60 6.10
C VAL A 303 6.58 1.18 7.37
N GLN A 304 5.42 1.78 7.58
CA GLN A 304 4.67 1.70 8.84
C GLN A 304 3.30 1.07 8.64
N TYR A 305 2.71 0.63 9.75
CA TYR A 305 1.39 0.00 9.77
C TYR A 305 0.48 0.79 10.71
N TRP A 306 -0.20 1.81 10.18
CA TRP A 306 -1.09 2.65 10.98
C TRP A 306 -2.54 2.52 10.54
N THR A 307 -3.34 1.89 11.40
CA THR A 307 -4.79 1.72 11.21
C THR A 307 -5.59 2.87 11.84
N ALA A 308 -4.93 3.74 12.62
CA ALA A 308 -5.46 5.03 13.04
C ALA A 308 -4.35 6.08 13.03
N PHE A 309 -4.65 7.27 12.50
CA PHE A 309 -3.69 8.38 12.36
C PHE A 309 -4.42 9.72 12.28
N VAL A 310 -3.68 10.83 12.42
CA VAL A 310 -4.22 12.19 12.33
C VAL A 310 -3.84 12.81 10.99
N ASP A 311 -4.80 13.42 10.30
CA ASP A 311 -4.55 14.17 9.07
C ASP A 311 -4.13 15.62 9.35
N ALA A 312 -3.80 16.37 8.30
CA ALA A 312 -3.40 17.78 8.43
C ALA A 312 -4.50 18.71 8.97
N GLY A 313 -5.77 18.26 8.98
CA GLY A 313 -6.90 18.97 9.57
C GLY A 313 -7.17 18.58 11.02
N GLU A 314 -6.21 17.94 11.69
CA GLU A 314 -6.29 17.46 13.07
C GLU A 314 -7.42 16.45 13.31
N ARG A 315 -7.88 15.76 12.25
CA ARG A 315 -8.92 14.75 12.36
C ARG A 315 -8.32 13.36 12.41
N VAL A 316 -8.85 12.56 13.33
CA VAL A 316 -8.55 11.14 13.40
C VAL A 316 -9.15 10.42 12.20
N ASN A 317 -8.32 9.64 11.53
CA ASN A 317 -8.64 8.76 10.42
C ASN A 317 -8.45 7.31 10.86
N TYR A 318 -9.22 6.40 10.25
CA TYR A 318 -9.19 4.97 10.52
C TYR A 318 -9.06 4.18 9.22
N ARG A 319 -8.38 3.04 9.26
CA ARG A 319 -8.31 2.07 8.17
C ARG A 319 -8.59 0.65 8.70
N PRO A 320 -9.09 -0.25 7.84
CA PRO A 320 -9.19 -1.66 8.20
C PRO A 320 -7.84 -2.24 8.61
N ASP A 321 -7.84 -3.17 9.56
CA ASP A 321 -6.66 -3.90 10.00
C ASP A 321 -6.37 -5.07 9.05
N ILE A 322 -5.92 -4.75 7.83
CA ILE A 322 -5.79 -5.70 6.71
C ILE A 322 -4.87 -6.90 6.94
N TYR A 323 -4.05 -6.89 8.01
CA TYR A 323 -3.14 -7.96 8.42
C TYR A 323 -3.37 -8.43 9.86
N ASP A 324 -4.48 -8.06 10.50
CA ASP A 324 -4.86 -8.44 11.87
C ASP A 324 -3.76 -8.17 12.93
N ARG A 325 -3.10 -7.01 12.84
CA ARG A 325 -1.97 -6.66 13.71
C ARG A 325 -2.37 -5.80 14.91
N ASP A 326 -3.58 -5.24 14.96
CA ASP A 326 -4.04 -4.37 16.06
C ASP A 326 -4.29 -5.19 17.33
N ALA A 327 -4.91 -6.36 17.20
CA ALA A 327 -5.27 -7.21 18.33
C ALA A 327 -4.05 -7.66 19.15
N ALA A 328 -2.96 -8.04 18.49
CA ALA A 328 -1.73 -8.47 19.16
C ALA A 328 -1.12 -7.34 20.01
N VAL A 329 -1.09 -6.11 19.49
CA VAL A 329 -0.56 -4.94 20.20
C VAL A 329 -1.47 -4.56 21.36
N ALA A 330 -2.79 -4.53 21.14
CA ALA A 330 -3.76 -4.18 22.18
C ALA A 330 -3.70 -5.16 23.37
N THR A 331 -3.66 -6.47 23.10
CA THR A 331 -3.53 -7.50 24.14
C THR A 331 -2.23 -7.34 24.95
N ALA A 332 -1.11 -7.05 24.28
CA ALA A 332 0.16 -6.83 24.96
C ALA A 332 0.13 -5.59 25.89
N LEU A 333 -0.54 -4.51 25.48
CA LEU A 333 -0.72 -3.32 26.31
C LEU A 333 -1.61 -3.57 27.53
N GLU A 334 -2.66 -4.37 27.38
CA GLU A 334 -3.59 -4.72 28.48
C GLU A 334 -2.94 -5.64 29.52
N ALA A 335 -2.03 -6.53 29.10
CA ALA A 335 -1.33 -7.45 30.01
C ALA A 335 -0.37 -6.74 30.97
N GLY A 336 0.06 -5.51 30.67
CA GLY A 336 1.09 -4.79 31.41
C GLY A 336 2.50 -5.38 31.21
N PRO A 337 3.55 -4.72 31.72
CA PRO A 337 4.90 -5.28 31.65
C PRO A 337 4.96 -6.59 32.43
N PRO A 338 5.73 -7.60 31.96
CA PRO A 338 5.98 -8.79 32.77
C PRO A 338 6.53 -8.37 34.14
N GLY A 339 6.05 -9.04 35.19
CA GLY A 339 6.56 -8.83 36.55
C GLY A 339 8.09 -9.05 36.61
N PRO A 340 8.75 -8.45 37.60
CA PRO A 340 10.21 -8.46 37.74
C PRO A 340 10.81 -9.87 37.85
#